data_AF-A0A150IIE2-F1
#
_entry.id   AF-A0A150IIE2-F1
#
_cell.length_a   1.000
_cell.length_b   1.000
_cell.length_c   1.000
_cell.angle_alpha   90.00
_cell.angle_beta   90.00
_cell.angle_gamma   90.00
#
_symmetry.space_group_name_H-M   'P 1'
#
loop_
_entity.id
_entity.type
_entity.pdbx_description
1 polymer ?
#
loop_
_entity_poly.entity_id
_entity_poly.type
_entity_poly.pdbx_seq_one_letter_code
_entity_poly.pdbx_strand_id
1 'polypeptide(L)'
;MNEGTKKILEIEKQRTTKIDNKIRKNFTFKPDINWFKVSVVLSLLLSVVLVTSFSLYGANRQIDTSLGSKDSYIFELEKQVQSLTKETQTLKELNDSLNKRNDMLRDQLVDARNSMYKLQSTYQNQLINEEYAMFLALEFVNNQASKNLPVECGTTNPELVRVFFEKATIKKENKTFIIIMPTDLKYQSVTRYVCYIEMDESGNIVHWNWQRPS
;
A
#
# COMPACT_ATOMS: atom_id res chain seq x y z
N MET A 1 27.29 -118.48 -65.65
CA MET A 1 26.98 -117.11 -65.15
C MET A 1 26.12 -116.42 -66.20
N ASN A 2 24.87 -116.09 -65.86
CA ASN A 2 23.80 -115.77 -66.81
C ASN A 2 23.90 -114.36 -67.42
N GLU A 3 23.64 -114.25 -68.72
CA GLU A 3 23.56 -113.00 -69.49
C GLU A 3 22.47 -112.04 -69.00
N GLY A 4 21.43 -112.55 -68.33
CA GLY A 4 20.33 -111.73 -67.79
C GLY A 4 20.80 -110.74 -66.71
N THR A 5 21.73 -111.13 -65.86
CA THR A 5 22.27 -110.26 -64.80
C THR A 5 23.18 -109.15 -65.32
N LYS A 6 23.85 -109.33 -66.48
CA LYS A 6 24.69 -108.29 -67.09
C LYS A 6 23.85 -107.18 -67.73
N LYS A 7 22.75 -107.52 -68.43
CA LYS A 7 21.86 -106.52 -69.05
C LYS A 7 21.15 -105.65 -68.03
N ILE A 8 20.74 -106.20 -66.88
CA ILE A 8 20.04 -105.43 -65.84
C ILE A 8 20.98 -104.37 -65.22
N LEU A 9 22.23 -104.74 -64.90
CA LEU A 9 23.25 -103.82 -64.37
C LEU A 9 23.63 -102.70 -65.35
N GLU A 10 23.65 -102.97 -66.66
CA GLU A 10 23.92 -101.95 -67.68
C GLU A 10 22.78 -100.94 -67.85
N ILE A 11 21.52 -101.40 -67.79
CA ILE A 11 20.34 -100.52 -67.87
C ILE A 11 20.26 -99.61 -66.64
N GLU A 12 20.61 -100.13 -65.46
CA GLU A 12 20.62 -99.37 -64.21
C GLU A 12 21.76 -98.34 -64.19
N LYS A 13 22.95 -98.69 -64.68
CA LYS A 13 24.06 -97.73 -64.92
C LYS A 13 23.70 -96.62 -65.92
N GLN A 14 22.93 -96.91 -66.96
CA GLN A 14 22.50 -95.90 -67.94
C GLN A 14 21.43 -94.95 -67.39
N ARG A 15 20.57 -95.41 -66.48
CA ARG A 15 19.57 -94.56 -65.82
C ARG A 15 20.21 -93.61 -64.80
N THR A 16 21.14 -94.09 -63.98
CA THR A 16 21.83 -93.26 -62.99
C THR A 16 22.71 -92.20 -63.65
N THR A 17 23.45 -92.54 -64.70
CA THR A 17 24.28 -91.57 -65.45
C THR A 17 23.47 -90.49 -66.19
N LYS A 18 22.26 -90.80 -66.69
CA LYS A 18 21.37 -89.78 -67.29
C LYS A 18 20.78 -88.81 -66.27
N ILE A 19 20.46 -89.29 -65.07
CA ILE A 19 19.96 -88.44 -63.98
C ILE A 19 21.09 -87.55 -63.45
N ASP A 20 22.28 -88.10 -63.24
CA ASP A 20 23.46 -87.35 -62.82
C ASP A 20 23.83 -86.25 -63.82
N ASN A 21 23.81 -86.54 -65.12
CA ASN A 21 24.10 -85.54 -66.15
C ASN A 21 23.03 -84.44 -66.25
N LYS A 22 21.77 -84.70 -65.86
CA LYS A 22 20.71 -83.68 -65.79
C LYS A 22 20.89 -82.77 -64.58
N ILE A 23 21.25 -83.33 -63.42
CA ILE A 23 21.51 -82.57 -62.20
C ILE A 23 22.77 -81.72 -62.37
N ARG A 24 23.85 -82.28 -62.95
CA ARG A 24 25.07 -81.52 -63.26
C ARG A 24 24.81 -80.33 -64.19
N LYS A 25 23.97 -80.47 -65.21
CA LYS A 25 23.63 -79.38 -66.14
C LYS A 25 22.89 -78.22 -65.47
N ASN A 26 22.03 -78.50 -64.49
CA ASN A 26 21.28 -77.46 -63.77
C ASN A 26 22.15 -76.70 -62.75
N PHE A 27 23.23 -77.31 -62.24
CA PHE A 27 24.20 -76.64 -61.36
C PHE A 27 25.36 -75.95 -62.10
N THR A 28 25.47 -76.12 -63.42
CA THR A 28 26.47 -75.45 -64.26
C THR A 28 25.98 -74.16 -64.94
N PHE A 29 24.83 -73.60 -64.54
CA PHE A 29 24.54 -72.21 -64.85
C PHE A 29 25.42 -71.32 -63.98
N LYS A 30 26.49 -70.78 -64.56
CA LYS A 30 27.28 -69.71 -63.92
C LYS A 30 26.33 -68.56 -63.58
N PRO A 31 26.32 -68.05 -62.34
CA PRO A 31 25.52 -66.89 -62.01
C PRO A 31 26.01 -65.72 -62.90
N ASP A 32 25.08 -65.10 -63.62
CA ASP A 32 25.40 -63.98 -64.49
C ASP A 32 25.95 -62.83 -63.64
N ILE A 33 27.19 -62.41 -63.92
CA ILE A 33 27.93 -61.40 -63.13
C ILE A 33 27.12 -60.09 -63.03
N ASN A 34 26.32 -59.79 -64.06
CA ASN A 34 25.45 -58.62 -64.08
C ASN A 34 24.31 -58.72 -63.05
N TRP A 35 23.75 -59.91 -62.81
CA TRP A 35 22.72 -60.10 -61.79
C TRP A 35 23.27 -59.93 -60.37
N PHE A 36 24.49 -60.42 -60.14
CA PHE A 36 25.17 -60.26 -58.85
C PHE A 36 25.50 -58.78 -58.58
N LYS A 37 25.99 -58.05 -59.60
CA LYS A 37 26.23 -56.60 -59.50
C LYS A 37 24.95 -55.82 -59.20
N VAL A 38 23.85 -56.13 -59.90
CA VAL A 38 22.55 -55.49 -59.66
C VAL A 38 22.05 -55.78 -58.25
N SER A 39 22.15 -57.02 -57.76
CA SER A 39 21.75 -57.38 -56.39
C SER A 39 22.57 -56.65 -55.32
N VAL A 40 23.90 -56.55 -55.50
CA VAL A 40 24.78 -55.83 -54.59
C VAL A 40 24.44 -54.34 -54.56
N VAL A 41 24.27 -53.72 -55.73
CA VAL A 41 23.88 -52.29 -55.85
C VAL A 41 22.51 -52.04 -55.24
N LEU A 42 21.53 -52.93 -55.46
CA LEU A 42 20.20 -52.81 -54.85
C LEU A 42 20.27 -52.90 -53.33
N SER A 43 21.07 -53.84 -52.79
CA SER A 43 21.23 -53.99 -51.34
C SER A 43 21.92 -52.78 -50.70
N LEU A 44 22.91 -52.20 -51.39
CA LEU A 44 23.60 -50.99 -50.96
C LEU A 44 22.63 -49.79 -50.97
N LEU A 45 21.86 -49.62 -52.04
CA LEU A 45 20.84 -48.57 -52.14
C LEU A 45 19.78 -48.72 -51.04
N LEU A 46 19.27 -49.93 -50.81
CA LEU A 46 18.33 -50.21 -49.71
C LEU A 46 18.94 -49.91 -48.34
N SER A 47 20.20 -50.26 -48.11
CA SER A 47 20.89 -49.96 -46.84
C SER A 47 21.02 -48.45 -46.62
N VAL A 48 21.37 -47.69 -47.66
CA VAL A 48 21.48 -46.22 -47.60
C VAL A 48 20.11 -45.59 -47.36
N VAL A 49 19.07 -46.05 -48.03
CA VAL A 49 17.69 -45.58 -47.82
C VAL A 49 17.22 -45.87 -46.39
N LEU A 50 17.51 -47.06 -45.85
CA LEU A 50 17.12 -47.43 -44.48
C LEU A 50 17.87 -46.61 -43.43
N VAL A 51 19.18 -46.42 -43.58
CA VAL A 51 19.99 -45.61 -42.65
C VAL A 51 19.56 -44.14 -42.70
N THR A 52 19.36 -43.59 -43.89
CA THR A 52 18.92 -42.19 -44.04
C THR A 52 17.53 -41.97 -43.47
N SER A 53 16.57 -42.86 -43.73
CA SER A 53 15.21 -42.75 -43.18
C SER A 53 15.17 -42.92 -41.65
N PHE A 54 15.98 -43.81 -41.07
CA PHE A 54 16.12 -43.88 -39.61
C PHE A 54 16.72 -42.61 -39.01
N SER A 55 17.75 -42.04 -39.65
CA SER A 55 18.38 -40.79 -39.19
C SER A 55 17.42 -39.60 -39.26
N LEU A 56 16.64 -39.50 -40.34
CA LEU A 56 15.60 -38.49 -40.53
C LEU A 56 14.46 -38.65 -39.53
N TYR A 57 14.03 -39.90 -39.26
CA TYR A 57 13.01 -40.17 -38.26
C TYR A 57 13.48 -39.78 -36.84
N GLY A 58 14.73 -40.11 -36.48
CA GLY A 58 15.31 -39.70 -35.20
C GLY A 58 15.45 -38.19 -35.06
N ALA A 59 15.89 -37.50 -36.12
CA ALA A 59 15.99 -36.05 -36.16
C ALA A 59 14.62 -35.37 -36.03
N ASN A 60 13.60 -35.81 -36.77
CA ASN A 60 12.24 -35.28 -36.66
C ASN A 60 11.67 -35.45 -35.26
N ARG A 61 11.85 -36.63 -34.65
CA ARG A 61 11.33 -36.88 -33.29
C ARG A 61 12.00 -35.98 -32.25
N GLN A 62 13.31 -35.71 -32.38
CA GLN A 62 14.00 -34.75 -31.51
C GLN A 62 13.49 -33.32 -31.71
N ILE A 63 13.30 -32.91 -32.97
CA ILE A 63 12.75 -31.59 -33.33
C ILE A 63 11.36 -31.42 -32.72
N ASP A 64 10.47 -32.41 -32.88
CA ASP A 64 9.10 -32.39 -32.33
C ASP A 64 9.08 -32.25 -30.80
N THR A 65 9.94 -33.01 -30.10
CA THR A 65 10.05 -32.88 -28.64
C THR A 65 10.59 -31.52 -28.19
N SER A 66 11.56 -30.96 -28.92
CA SER A 66 12.10 -29.63 -28.67
C SER A 66 11.05 -28.55 -28.91
N LEU A 67 10.29 -28.62 -30.01
CA LEU A 67 9.23 -27.67 -30.31
C LEU A 67 8.12 -27.70 -29.25
N GLY A 68 7.63 -28.87 -28.85
CA GLY A 68 6.62 -28.98 -27.80
C GLY A 68 7.08 -28.39 -26.45
N SER A 69 8.36 -28.51 -26.11
CA SER A 69 8.94 -27.88 -24.91
C SER A 69 9.05 -26.36 -25.01
N LYS A 70 9.27 -25.82 -26.21
CA LYS A 70 9.32 -24.37 -26.46
C LYS A 70 7.93 -23.76 -26.44
N ASP A 71 6.94 -24.42 -27.06
CA ASP A 71 5.57 -23.92 -27.09
C ASP A 71 4.94 -23.89 -25.69
N SER A 72 5.24 -24.89 -24.85
CA SER A 72 4.82 -24.88 -23.44
C SER A 72 5.50 -23.76 -22.64
N TYR A 73 6.79 -23.52 -22.86
CA TYR A 73 7.49 -22.40 -22.23
C TYR A 73 6.95 -21.03 -22.70
N ILE A 74 6.65 -20.86 -23.98
CA ILE A 74 6.01 -19.65 -24.53
C ILE A 74 4.65 -19.44 -23.87
N PHE A 75 3.84 -20.49 -23.74
CA PHE A 75 2.55 -20.41 -23.08
C PHE A 75 2.66 -20.00 -21.59
N GLU A 76 3.64 -20.52 -20.86
CA GLU A 76 3.91 -20.09 -19.48
C GLU A 76 4.33 -18.62 -19.40
N LEU A 77 5.18 -18.17 -20.32
CA LEU A 77 5.57 -16.76 -20.42
C LEU A 77 4.38 -15.85 -20.73
N GLU A 78 3.51 -16.22 -21.68
CA GLU A 78 2.29 -15.47 -22.00
C GLU A 78 1.36 -15.39 -20.79
N LYS A 79 1.20 -16.49 -20.04
CA LYS A 79 0.43 -16.51 -18.80
C LYS A 79 1.01 -15.59 -17.73
N GLN A 80 2.34 -15.59 -17.56
CA GLN A 80 3.02 -14.69 -16.63
C GLN A 80 2.83 -13.23 -17.04
N VAL A 81 2.96 -12.89 -18.32
CA VAL A 81 2.74 -11.53 -18.83
C VAL A 81 1.32 -11.07 -18.57
N GLN A 82 0.31 -11.93 -18.80
CA GLN A 82 -1.09 -11.60 -18.49
C GLN A 82 -1.29 -11.36 -16.99
N SER A 83 -0.66 -12.16 -16.13
CA SER A 83 -0.71 -11.99 -14.68
C SER A 83 -0.09 -10.67 -14.25
N LEU A 84 1.13 -10.38 -14.72
CA LEU A 84 1.85 -9.13 -14.44
C LEU A 84 1.08 -7.89 -14.95
N THR A 85 0.41 -8.01 -16.10
CA THR A 85 -0.42 -6.93 -16.64
C THR A 85 -1.61 -6.62 -15.73
N LYS A 86 -2.27 -7.66 -15.22
CA LYS A 86 -3.36 -7.49 -14.25
C LYS A 86 -2.85 -6.88 -12.94
N GLU A 87 -1.72 -7.35 -12.43
CA GLU A 87 -1.12 -6.81 -11.22
C GLU A 87 -0.75 -5.33 -11.38
N THR A 88 -0.13 -4.97 -12.50
CA THR A 88 0.21 -3.58 -12.83
C THR A 88 -1.03 -2.68 -12.88
N GLN A 89 -2.13 -3.18 -13.44
CA GLN A 89 -3.41 -2.47 -13.45
C GLN A 89 -3.96 -2.26 -12.03
N THR A 90 -3.93 -3.29 -11.18
CA THR A 90 -4.37 -3.17 -9.79
C THR A 90 -3.51 -2.21 -8.97
N LEU A 91 -2.19 -2.19 -9.20
CA LEU A 91 -1.27 -1.25 -8.55
C LEU A 91 -1.55 0.19 -8.99
N LYS A 92 -1.88 0.41 -10.26
CA LYS A 92 -2.28 1.73 -10.76
C LYS A 92 -3.56 2.21 -10.09
N GLU A 93 -4.58 1.36 -10.00
CA GLU A 93 -5.85 1.69 -9.33
C GLU A 93 -5.65 2.00 -7.84
N LEU A 94 -4.80 1.24 -7.16
CA LEU A 94 -4.43 1.48 -5.77
C LEU A 94 -3.72 2.84 -5.61
N ASN A 95 -2.77 3.15 -6.49
CA ASN A 95 -2.05 4.42 -6.48
C ASN A 95 -3.00 5.61 -6.71
N ASP A 96 -3.91 5.50 -7.66
CA ASP A 96 -4.93 6.54 -7.93
C ASP A 96 -5.87 6.73 -6.72
N SER A 97 -6.24 5.64 -6.03
CA SER A 97 -7.04 5.69 -4.80
C SER A 97 -6.29 6.39 -3.65
N LEU A 98 -5.00 6.07 -3.47
CA LEU A 98 -4.16 6.70 -2.46
C LEU A 98 -3.98 8.20 -2.72
N ASN A 99 -3.77 8.60 -3.98
CA ASN A 99 -3.67 10.01 -4.35
C ASN A 99 -4.96 10.77 -4.03
N LYS A 100 -6.14 10.23 -4.39
CA LYS A 100 -7.43 10.83 -4.02
C LYS A 100 -7.60 11.00 -2.51
N ARG A 101 -7.20 9.99 -1.72
CA ARG A 101 -7.28 10.07 -0.26
C ARG A 101 -6.32 11.13 0.30
N ASN A 102 -5.13 11.27 -0.29
CA ASN A 102 -4.15 12.28 0.11
C ASN A 102 -4.66 13.69 -0.18
N ASP A 103 -5.28 13.92 -1.35
CA ASP A 103 -5.90 15.21 -1.69
C ASP A 103 -7.04 15.55 -0.72
N MET A 104 -7.92 14.59 -0.42
CA MET A 104 -8.99 14.79 0.58
C MET A 104 -8.44 15.13 1.97
N LEU A 105 -7.36 14.48 2.41
CA LEU A 105 -6.72 14.79 3.70
C LEU A 105 -6.10 16.19 3.70
N ARG A 106 -5.52 16.63 2.57
CA ARG A 106 -5.00 17.99 2.42
C ARG A 106 -6.11 19.02 2.54
N ASP A 107 -7.25 18.79 1.89
CA ASP A 107 -8.41 19.67 1.96
C ASP A 107 -8.96 19.75 3.40
N GLN A 108 -9.13 18.60 4.07
CA GLN A 108 -9.56 18.55 5.48
C GLN A 108 -8.60 19.32 6.41
N LEU A 109 -7.30 19.27 6.15
CA LEU A 109 -6.30 19.98 6.93
C LEU A 109 -6.38 21.50 6.71
N VAL A 110 -6.65 21.94 5.48
CA VAL A 110 -6.90 23.35 5.16
C VAL A 110 -8.18 23.85 5.84
N ASP A 111 -9.26 23.09 5.79
CA ASP A 111 -10.53 23.44 6.43
C ASP A 111 -10.41 23.52 7.96
N ALA A 112 -9.71 22.57 8.57
CA ALA A 112 -9.42 22.58 10.01
C ALA A 112 -8.58 23.79 10.40
N ARG A 113 -7.55 24.12 9.62
CA ARG A 113 -6.72 25.32 9.83
C ARG A 113 -7.54 26.60 9.77
N ASN A 114 -8.41 26.74 8.76
CA ASN A 114 -9.26 27.91 8.61
C ASN A 114 -10.28 28.04 9.76
N SER A 115 -10.85 26.91 10.18
CA SER A 115 -11.76 26.86 11.34
C SER A 115 -11.05 27.26 12.62
N MET A 116 -9.80 26.80 12.82
CA MET A 116 -8.97 27.19 13.96
C MET A 116 -8.66 28.69 13.94
N TYR A 117 -8.32 29.29 12.79
CA TYR A 117 -8.10 30.74 12.72
C TYR A 117 -9.36 31.53 13.03
N LYS A 118 -10.53 31.06 12.59
CA LYS A 118 -11.82 31.69 12.92
C LYS A 118 -12.13 31.58 14.41
N LEU A 119 -11.84 30.44 15.04
CA LEU A 119 -11.97 30.27 16.48
C LEU A 119 -11.00 31.19 17.23
N GLN A 120 -9.73 31.23 16.82
CA GLN A 120 -8.72 32.10 17.40
C GLN A 120 -9.13 33.57 17.29
N SER A 121 -9.63 34.03 16.14
CA SER A 121 -10.10 35.41 16.00
C SER A 121 -11.35 35.69 16.85
N THR A 122 -12.23 34.71 17.02
CA THR A 122 -13.39 34.82 17.92
C THR A 122 -12.95 34.94 19.37
N TYR A 123 -12.03 34.10 19.84
CA TYR A 123 -11.51 34.16 21.21
C TYR A 123 -10.62 35.39 21.48
N GLN A 124 -9.83 35.84 20.50
CA GLN A 124 -9.08 37.09 20.60
C GLN A 124 -10.01 38.32 20.64
N ASN A 125 -11.17 38.25 19.99
CA ASN A 125 -12.19 39.31 20.07
C ASN A 125 -13.09 39.19 21.31
N GLN A 126 -13.05 38.06 22.02
CA GLN A 126 -13.57 37.91 23.38
C GLN A 126 -12.52 38.37 24.42
N LEU A 127 -11.93 39.55 24.17
CA LEU A 127 -11.45 40.42 25.24
C LEU A 127 -12.55 40.46 26.31
N ILE A 128 -12.16 40.31 27.57
CA ILE A 128 -13.07 40.17 28.72
C ILE A 128 -14.27 41.11 28.57
N ASN A 129 -15.48 40.55 28.54
CA ASN A 129 -16.68 41.36 28.51
C ASN A 129 -16.80 42.10 29.86
N GLU A 130 -17.47 43.25 29.88
CA GLU A 130 -17.66 44.07 31.08
C GLU A 130 -18.26 43.26 32.25
N GLU A 131 -19.15 42.31 31.95
CA GLU A 131 -19.75 41.39 32.93
C GLU A 131 -18.71 40.44 33.56
N TYR A 132 -17.77 39.92 32.77
CA TYR A 132 -16.74 39.02 33.26
C TYR A 132 -15.62 39.77 34.01
N ALA A 133 -15.31 41.01 33.58
CA ALA A 133 -14.45 41.91 34.35
C ALA A 133 -15.07 42.22 35.72
N MET A 134 -16.36 42.56 35.76
CA MET A 134 -17.07 42.78 37.02
C MET A 134 -16.98 41.54 37.93
N PHE A 135 -17.23 40.34 37.40
CA PHE A 135 -17.12 39.09 38.16
C PHE A 135 -15.72 38.89 38.77
N LEU A 136 -14.65 39.05 38.00
CA LEU A 136 -13.27 38.89 38.49
C LEU A 136 -12.91 39.93 39.56
N ALA A 137 -13.38 41.17 39.38
CA ALA A 137 -13.17 42.22 40.37
C ALA A 137 -13.92 41.93 41.69
N LEU A 138 -15.13 41.38 41.62
CA LEU A 138 -15.90 40.96 42.79
C LEU A 138 -15.23 39.83 43.55
N GLU A 139 -14.76 38.81 42.83
CA GLU A 139 -14.02 37.69 43.41
C GLU A 139 -12.74 38.17 44.11
N PHE A 140 -11.99 39.07 43.46
CA PHE A 140 -10.81 39.67 44.04
C PHE A 140 -11.11 40.45 45.32
N VAL A 141 -12.09 41.35 45.31
CA VAL A 141 -12.46 42.16 46.49
C VAL A 141 -12.89 41.28 47.65
N ASN A 142 -13.68 40.23 47.40
CA ASN A 142 -14.07 39.27 48.43
C ASN A 142 -12.86 38.52 49.02
N ASN A 143 -11.91 38.12 48.17
CA ASN A 143 -10.68 37.45 48.59
C ASN A 143 -9.77 38.39 49.40
N GLN A 144 -9.63 39.66 48.99
CA GLN A 144 -8.87 40.68 49.72
C GLN A 144 -9.52 41.02 51.08
N ALA A 145 -10.85 41.16 51.13
CA ALA A 145 -11.60 41.39 52.37
C ALA A 145 -11.42 40.23 53.38
N SER A 146 -11.32 38.99 52.89
CA SER A 146 -11.08 37.81 53.74
C SER A 146 -9.66 37.74 54.31
N LYS A 147 -8.70 38.47 53.73
CA LYS A 147 -7.26 38.38 54.04
C LYS A 147 -6.71 39.49 54.93
N ASN A 148 -7.56 40.39 55.44
CA ASN A 148 -7.15 41.47 56.34
C ASN A 148 -5.95 42.31 55.85
N LEU A 149 -5.82 42.50 54.54
CA LEU A 149 -4.75 43.31 54.00
C LEU A 149 -5.00 44.79 54.35
N PRO A 150 -3.97 45.53 54.79
CA PRO A 150 -4.13 46.87 55.33
C PRO A 150 -4.76 47.77 54.27
N VAL A 151 -5.92 48.32 54.62
CA VAL A 151 -6.59 49.34 53.83
C VAL A 151 -5.74 50.61 53.97
N GLU A 152 -4.94 50.95 52.95
CA GLU A 152 -4.15 52.20 52.91
C GLU A 152 -5.01 53.48 52.88
N CYS A 153 -6.32 53.37 53.12
CA CYS A 153 -7.21 54.49 53.38
C CYS A 153 -7.61 54.55 54.87
N GLY A 154 -6.61 54.59 55.77
CA GLY A 154 -6.79 55.08 57.14
C GLY A 154 -7.80 54.32 58.03
N THR A 155 -8.12 53.06 57.73
CA THR A 155 -8.97 52.20 58.57
C THR A 155 -8.14 51.07 59.17
N THR A 156 -8.20 50.90 60.49
CA THR A 156 -7.44 49.88 61.22
C THR A 156 -8.14 48.51 61.27
N ASN A 157 -9.31 48.33 60.63
CA ASN A 157 -10.08 47.07 60.65
C ASN A 157 -10.71 46.75 59.27
N PRO A 158 -10.02 45.97 58.41
CA PRO A 158 -10.49 45.59 57.07
C PRO A 158 -11.74 44.70 57.07
N GLU A 159 -11.97 43.89 58.11
CA GLU A 159 -13.13 42.97 58.25
C GLU A 159 -14.51 43.66 58.25
N LEU A 160 -14.50 45.00 58.32
CA LEU A 160 -15.69 45.82 58.51
C LEU A 160 -16.20 46.47 57.22
N VAL A 161 -15.54 46.26 56.09
CA VAL A 161 -15.95 46.86 54.80
C VAL A 161 -17.02 45.99 54.13
N ARG A 162 -18.21 46.54 53.88
CA ARG A 162 -19.25 45.93 53.05
C ARG A 162 -19.25 46.59 51.68
N VAL A 163 -19.13 45.79 50.62
CA VAL A 163 -19.17 46.27 49.24
C VAL A 163 -20.58 46.15 48.66
N PHE A 164 -21.05 47.21 48.00
CA PHE A 164 -22.35 47.22 47.33
C PHE A 164 -22.18 47.03 45.83
N PHE A 165 -22.17 45.76 45.43
CA PHE A 165 -21.97 45.32 44.06
C PHE A 165 -23.09 45.81 43.11
N GLU A 166 -24.32 45.92 43.62
CA GLU A 166 -25.49 46.41 42.87
C GLU A 166 -25.37 47.87 42.40
N LYS A 167 -24.45 48.62 43.01
CA LYS A 167 -24.18 50.03 42.68
C LYS A 167 -22.79 50.23 42.07
N ALA A 168 -22.12 49.13 41.70
CA ALA A 168 -20.84 49.20 41.03
C ALA A 168 -21.00 49.77 39.63
N THR A 169 -20.05 50.61 39.23
CA THR A 169 -19.98 51.15 37.87
C THR A 169 -18.68 50.69 37.23
N ILE A 170 -18.78 50.22 35.99
CA ILE A 170 -17.63 49.86 35.16
C ILE A 170 -17.50 50.87 34.04
N LYS A 171 -16.28 51.33 33.80
CA LYS A 171 -15.94 52.17 32.66
C LYS A 171 -14.75 51.54 31.96
N LYS A 172 -14.86 51.35 30.65
CA LYS A 172 -13.72 50.98 29.82
C LYS A 172 -13.03 52.26 29.36
N GLU A 173 -11.81 52.49 29.85
CA GLU A 173 -10.94 53.57 29.36
C GLU A 173 -9.79 52.95 28.58
N ASN A 174 -9.83 53.11 27.25
CA ASN A 174 -8.89 52.47 26.33
C ASN A 174 -8.86 50.92 26.48
N LYS A 175 -7.75 50.40 27.01
CA LYS A 175 -7.44 48.97 27.19
C LYS A 175 -7.52 48.51 28.66
N THR A 176 -8.10 49.33 29.53
CA THR A 176 -8.27 48.99 30.93
C THR A 176 -9.72 49.15 31.37
N PHE A 177 -10.16 48.22 32.22
CA PHE A 177 -11.45 48.31 32.90
C PHE A 177 -11.23 49.01 34.24
N ILE A 178 -11.93 50.12 34.42
CA ILE A 178 -11.98 50.86 35.67
C ILE A 178 -13.29 50.49 36.35
N ILE A 179 -13.20 49.84 37.51
CA ILE A 179 -14.35 49.38 38.28
C ILE A 179 -14.39 50.15 39.58
N ILE A 180 -15.53 50.79 39.82
CA ILE A 180 -15.79 51.68 40.94
C ILE A 180 -16.91 51.06 41.76
N MET A 181 -16.57 50.52 42.93
CA MET A 181 -17.56 49.90 43.83
C MET A 181 -17.76 50.73 45.09
N PRO A 182 -18.98 51.21 45.39
CA PRO A 182 -19.26 51.88 46.65
C PRO A 182 -19.26 50.88 47.81
N THR A 183 -18.75 51.31 48.96
CA THR A 183 -18.56 50.48 50.15
C THR A 183 -18.88 51.27 51.42
N ASP A 184 -19.42 50.59 52.43
CA ASP A 184 -19.67 51.17 53.76
C ASP A 184 -18.93 50.38 54.84
N LEU A 185 -18.52 51.09 55.90
CA LEU A 185 -18.02 50.46 57.12
C LEU A 185 -19.19 50.02 58.00
N LYS A 186 -19.25 48.73 58.34
CA LYS A 186 -20.33 48.05 59.08
C LYS A 186 -20.75 48.71 60.40
N TYR A 187 -19.90 49.55 61.00
CA TYR A 187 -20.14 50.21 62.30
C TYR A 187 -19.90 51.74 62.30
N GLN A 188 -19.64 52.37 61.15
CA GLN A 188 -19.59 53.83 61.06
C GLN A 188 -20.78 54.31 60.23
N SER A 189 -21.58 55.20 60.81
CA SER A 189 -22.88 55.57 60.27
C SER A 189 -22.84 56.33 58.95
N VAL A 190 -21.71 56.91 58.52
CA VAL A 190 -21.66 57.76 57.31
C VAL A 190 -20.25 57.88 56.70
N THR A 191 -19.54 56.78 56.46
CA THR A 191 -18.27 56.85 55.70
C THR A 191 -18.36 55.91 54.51
N ARG A 192 -18.89 56.44 53.40
CA ARG A 192 -18.87 55.78 52.10
C ARG A 192 -17.42 55.77 51.63
N TYR A 193 -16.89 54.63 51.22
CA TYR A 193 -15.60 54.50 50.53
C TYR A 193 -15.85 53.94 49.14
N VAL A 194 -14.89 54.10 48.24
CA VAL A 194 -14.95 53.61 46.88
C VAL A 194 -13.78 52.66 46.65
N CYS A 195 -14.07 51.43 46.21
CA CYS A 195 -13.06 50.54 45.66
C CYS A 195 -12.79 50.95 44.22
N TYR A 196 -11.54 51.31 43.92
CA TYR A 196 -11.05 51.53 42.58
C TYR A 196 -10.23 50.31 42.16
N ILE A 197 -10.57 49.70 41.02
CA ILE A 197 -9.84 48.57 40.45
C ILE A 197 -9.59 48.87 38.97
N GLU A 198 -8.33 48.78 38.57
CA GLU A 198 -7.88 48.84 37.19
C GLU A 198 -7.44 47.44 36.75
N MET A 199 -8.01 46.97 35.64
CA MET A 199 -7.77 45.63 35.10
C MET A 199 -7.41 45.70 33.63
N ASP A 200 -6.46 44.88 33.20
CA ASP A 200 -6.08 44.79 31.80
C ASP A 200 -7.11 44.03 30.94
N GLU A 201 -6.92 44.07 29.63
CA GLU A 201 -7.71 43.36 28.62
C GLU A 201 -7.72 41.82 28.77
N SER A 202 -6.79 41.27 29.56
CA SER A 202 -6.62 39.84 29.82
C SER A 202 -7.18 39.39 31.18
N GLY A 203 -7.67 40.32 32.01
CA GLY A 203 -8.30 40.03 33.30
C GLY A 203 -7.38 40.12 34.51
N ASN A 204 -6.16 40.60 34.32
CA ASN A 204 -5.23 40.80 35.42
C ASN A 204 -5.49 42.15 36.08
N ILE A 205 -5.50 42.18 37.41
CA ILE A 205 -5.63 43.42 38.18
C ILE A 205 -4.27 44.11 38.20
N VAL A 206 -4.20 45.29 37.56
CA VAL A 206 -2.98 46.09 37.40
C VAL A 206 -2.80 47.04 38.56
N HIS A 207 -3.89 47.66 39.02
CA HIS A 207 -3.89 48.57 40.16
C HIS A 207 -5.21 48.46 40.93
N TRP A 208 -5.17 48.62 42.25
CA TRP A 208 -6.39 48.74 43.05
C TRP A 208 -6.13 49.58 44.30
N ASN A 209 -7.13 50.37 44.71
CA ASN A 209 -7.06 51.19 45.91
C ASN A 209 -8.45 51.49 46.49
N TRP A 210 -8.51 51.74 47.78
CA TRP A 210 -9.67 52.31 48.47
C TRP A 210 -9.55 53.83 48.49
N GLN A 211 -10.61 54.53 48.08
CA GLN A 211 -10.65 55.99 48.06
C GLN A 211 -11.80 56.50 48.92
N ARG A 212 -11.58 57.58 49.68
CA ARG A 212 -12.67 58.31 50.31
C ARG A 212 -13.31 59.22 49.24
N PRO A 213 -14.63 59.18 49.04
CA PRO A 213 -15.31 60.09 48.12
C PRO A 213 -15.10 61.52 48.62
N SER A 214 -14.66 62.39 47.72
CA SER A 214 -14.53 63.83 47.91
C SER A 214 -15.89 64.50 48.11
#